data_AF-A0A2V1BGZ0-F1
#
_entry.id   AF-A0A2V1BGZ0-F1
#
_cell.length_a   1.000
_cell.length_b   1.000
_cell.length_c   1.000
_cell.angle_alpha   90.00
_cell.angle_beta   90.00
_cell.angle_gamma   90.00
#
_symmetry.space_group_name_H-M   'P 1'
#
loop_
_entity.id
_entity.type
_entity.pdbx_description
1 polymer ?
#
loop_
_entity_poly.entity_id
_entity_poly.type
_entity_poly.pdbx_seq_one_letter_code
_entity_poly.pdbx_strand_id
1 'polypeptide(L)'
;VFINKSFTNNKNLSLQIRFVLAIRSETKKSTGFTFFNNIIYTSSTKYKKVTRVILASELYIIIARVNILIFLTTITNIITNKLSFLKLLIIIYTDSLSFYEYIIKLGIIKEKRLIIDIITIR
;
A
#
# COMPACT_ATOMS: atom_id res chain seq x y z
N VAL A 1 4.43 -2.49 1.32
CA VAL A 1 2.97 -2.69 1.25
C VAL A 1 2.48 -2.18 -0.08
N PHE A 2 1.97 -3.05 -0.94
CA PHE A 2 1.30 -2.67 -2.18
C PHE A 2 -0.19 -2.59 -1.92
N ILE A 3 -0.81 -1.47 -2.29
CA ILE A 3 -2.25 -1.33 -2.13
C ILE A 3 -2.86 -0.86 -3.44
N ASN A 4 -3.76 -1.67 -3.98
CA ASN A 4 -4.40 -1.45 -5.28
C ASN A 4 -5.93 -1.48 -5.13
N LYS A 5 -6.61 -0.55 -5.80
CA LYS A 5 -8.06 -0.54 -5.94
C LYS A 5 -8.40 -1.07 -7.32
N SER A 6 -9.21 -2.12 -7.39
CA SER A 6 -9.79 -2.57 -8.65
C SER A 6 -11.28 -2.27 -8.67
N PHE A 7 -11.73 -1.47 -9.63
CA PHE A 7 -13.14 -1.48 -10.02
C PHE A 7 -13.35 -2.70 -10.90
N THR A 8 -13.95 -3.75 -10.33
CA THR A 8 -14.41 -4.86 -11.16
C THR A 8 -15.63 -4.39 -11.93
N ASN A 9 -15.63 -4.47 -13.26
CA ASN A 9 -16.79 -4.17 -14.13
C ASN A 9 -17.90 -5.24 -14.00
N ASN A 10 -18.19 -5.62 -12.76
CA ASN A 10 -19.26 -6.53 -12.41
C ASN A 10 -20.59 -5.76 -12.58
N LYS A 11 -21.63 -6.44 -13.08
CA LYS A 11 -23.01 -5.90 -13.21
C LYS A 11 -23.49 -5.10 -11.99
N ASN A 12 -23.00 -5.45 -10.80
CA ASN A 12 -23.39 -4.86 -9.53
C ASN A 12 -22.51 -3.66 -9.09
N LEU A 13 -21.62 -3.17 -9.96
CA LEU A 13 -20.70 -2.04 -9.74
C LEU A 13 -19.81 -2.15 -8.49
N SER A 14 -19.62 -3.37 -7.95
CA SER A 14 -18.98 -3.60 -6.66
C SER A 14 -17.52 -3.10 -6.63
N LEU A 15 -17.15 -2.47 -5.52
CA LEU A 15 -15.79 -2.04 -5.24
C LEU A 15 -14.99 -3.19 -4.63
N GLN A 16 -13.75 -3.37 -5.07
CA GLN A 16 -12.83 -4.32 -4.45
C GLN A 16 -11.52 -3.63 -4.07
N ILE A 17 -11.18 -3.71 -2.79
CA ILE A 17 -9.92 -3.21 -2.25
C ILE A 17 -8.99 -4.40 -2.07
N ARG A 18 -7.84 -4.37 -2.74
CA ARG A 18 -6.80 -5.39 -2.61
C ARG A 18 -5.57 -4.80 -1.95
N PHE A 19 -4.95 -5.58 -1.08
CA PHE A 19 -3.67 -5.21 -0.51
C PHE A 19 -2.74 -6.41 -0.48
N VAL A 20 -1.47 -6.17 -0.76
CA VAL A 20 -0.42 -7.19 -0.75
C VAL A 20 0.69 -6.68 0.15
N LEU A 21 0.90 -7.41 1.24
CA LEU A 21 2.00 -7.20 2.14
C LEU A 21 3.15 -8.11 1.72
N ALA A 22 4.31 -7.50 1.48
CA ALA A 22 5.54 -8.22 1.23
C ALA A 22 6.63 -7.68 2.17
N ILE A 23 7.46 -8.59 2.72
CA ILE A 23 8.75 -8.23 3.32
C ILE A 23 9.73 -8.14 2.17
N ARG A 24 10.48 -7.05 2.18
CA ARG A 24 11.57 -6.80 1.26
C ARG A 24 12.87 -6.82 2.03
N SER A 25 13.79 -7.67 1.61
CA SER A 25 15.21 -7.52 1.96
C SER A 25 15.88 -6.74 0.84
N GLU A 26 16.62 -5.70 1.19
CA GLU A 26 17.37 -4.89 0.24
C GLU A 26 18.86 -5.12 0.45
N THR A 27 19.52 -5.74 -0.53
CA THR A 27 20.97 -5.78 -0.62
C THR A 27 21.43 -4.66 -1.54
N LYS A 28 22.17 -3.69 -1.00
CA LYS A 28 22.77 -2.62 -1.82
C LYS A 28 23.93 -3.20 -2.63
N LYS A 29 23.84 -3.16 -3.96
CA LYS A 29 25.00 -3.28 -4.85
C LYS A 29 25.29 -1.90 -5.47
N SER A 30 26.53 -1.68 -5.89
CA SER A 30 27.07 -0.37 -6.31
C SER A 30 26.30 0.32 -7.45
N THR A 31 25.53 -0.42 -8.25
CA THR A 31 24.81 0.12 -9.43
C THR A 31 23.33 -0.24 -9.48
N GLY A 32 22.78 -0.85 -8.41
CA GLY A 32 21.37 -1.24 -8.40
C GLY A 32 20.95 -1.99 -7.14
N PHE A 33 19.64 -2.15 -6.99
CA PHE A 33 19.01 -2.86 -5.88
C PHE A 33 18.28 -4.08 -6.44
N THR A 34 18.61 -5.28 -5.97
CA THR A 34 17.84 -6.49 -6.28
C THR A 34 16.81 -6.72 -5.20
N PHE A 35 15.54 -6.80 -5.57
CA PHE A 35 14.43 -7.03 -4.63
C PHE A 35 14.14 -8.52 -4.49
N PHE A 36 14.39 -9.06 -3.30
CA PHE A 36 13.79 -10.32 -2.88
C PHE A 36 12.56 -9.99 -2.03
N ASN A 37 11.38 -10.23 -2.60
CA ASN A 37 10.11 -9.95 -1.96
C ASN A 37 9.40 -11.27 -1.65
N ASN A 38 9.21 -11.56 -0.36
CA ASN A 38 8.31 -12.63 0.06
C ASN A 38 6.95 -12.01 0.39
N ILE A 39 5.91 -12.47 -0.30
CA ILE A 39 4.53 -12.09 0.02
C ILE A 39 4.16 -12.78 1.33
N ILE A 40 3.80 -12.00 2.33
CA ILE A 40 3.42 -12.50 3.67
C ILE A 40 1.91 -12.63 3.75
N TYR A 41 1.20 -11.68 3.14
CA TYR A 41 -0.23 -11.58 3.30
C TYR A 41 -0.89 -10.89 2.11
N THR A 42 -2.02 -11.43 1.68
CA THR A 42 -2.86 -10.87 0.63
C THR A 42 -4.28 -10.63 1.13
N SER A 43 -4.63 -9.36 1.13
CA SER A 43 -5.92 -8.71 1.30
C SER A 43 -6.82 -8.66 0.07
N SER A 44 -8.08 -9.08 0.13
CA SER A 44 -9.07 -8.73 -0.89
C SER A 44 -10.47 -8.62 -0.29
N THR A 45 -10.94 -7.40 -0.09
CA THR A 45 -12.27 -7.14 0.46
C THR A 45 -13.18 -6.55 -0.61
N LYS A 46 -14.36 -7.16 -0.78
CA LYS A 46 -15.39 -6.73 -1.73
C LYS A 46 -16.48 -5.96 -0.99
N TYR A 47 -16.75 -4.73 -1.42
CA TYR A 47 -17.80 -3.89 -0.88
C TYR A 47 -19.02 -3.93 -1.80
N LYS A 48 -20.16 -4.34 -1.24
CA LYS A 48 -21.45 -4.49 -1.97
C LYS A 48 -22.14 -3.15 -2.23
N LYS A 49 -21.90 -2.14 -1.38
CA LYS A 49 -22.46 -0.79 -1.54
C LYS A 49 -21.56 0.06 -2.41
N VAL A 50 -22.09 0.38 -3.57
CA VAL A 50 -21.51 1.32 -4.51
C VAL A 50 -22.09 2.67 -4.15
N THR A 51 -21.30 3.52 -3.52
CA THR A 51 -21.59 4.95 -3.63
C THR A 51 -21.54 5.26 -5.12
N ARG A 52 -22.67 5.63 -5.72
CA ARG A 52 -22.81 5.98 -7.15
C ARG A 52 -21.83 7.08 -7.60
N VAL A 53 -21.18 7.72 -6.64
CA VAL A 53 -20.18 8.76 -6.78
C VAL A 53 -18.77 8.18 -6.62
N ILE A 54 -17.95 8.35 -7.66
CA ILE A 54 -16.54 7.93 -7.73
C ILE A 54 -15.74 8.52 -6.56
N LEU A 55 -15.93 9.81 -6.25
CA LEU A 55 -15.24 10.51 -5.16
C LEU A 55 -15.48 9.88 -3.78
N ALA A 56 -16.73 9.52 -3.47
CA ALA A 56 -17.05 8.88 -2.20
C ALA A 56 -16.37 7.50 -2.07
N SER A 57 -16.27 6.76 -3.18
CA SER A 57 -15.53 5.49 -3.21
C SER A 57 -14.03 5.67 -3.01
N GLU A 58 -13.45 6.77 -3.47
CA GLU A 58 -12.04 7.09 -3.23
C GLU A 58 -11.79 7.42 -1.76
N LEU A 59 -12.65 8.23 -1.13
CA LEU A 59 -12.54 8.54 0.30
C LEU A 59 -12.61 7.30 1.18
N TYR A 60 -13.58 6.41 0.93
CA TYR A 60 -13.69 5.15 1.67
C TYR A 60 -12.42 4.30 1.57
N ILE A 61 -11.81 4.30 0.39
CA ILE A 61 -10.59 3.55 0.14
C ILE A 61 -9.41 4.20 0.84
N ILE A 62 -9.26 5.52 0.76
CA ILE A 62 -8.22 6.25 1.50
C ILE A 62 -8.31 5.93 2.99
N ILE A 63 -9.51 5.98 3.59
CA ILE A 63 -9.72 5.65 5.01
C ILE A 63 -9.29 4.20 5.31
N ALA A 64 -9.75 3.24 4.51
CA ALA A 64 -9.37 1.84 4.69
C ALA A 64 -7.85 1.63 4.58
N ARG A 65 -7.19 2.32 3.63
CA ARG A 65 -5.74 2.27 3.43
C ARG A 65 -4.97 2.86 4.61
N VAL A 66 -5.41 3.99 5.15
CA VAL A 66 -4.81 4.63 6.34
C VAL A 66 -4.91 3.73 7.56
N ASN A 67 -6.09 3.14 7.81
CA ASN A 67 -6.29 2.25 8.95
C ASN A 67 -5.35 1.03 8.90
N ILE A 68 -5.22 0.41 7.72
CA ILE A 68 -4.28 -0.70 7.51
C ILE A 68 -2.84 -0.25 7.74
N LEU A 69 -2.46 0.93 7.28
CA LEU A 69 -1.12 1.47 7.48
C LEU A 69 -0.80 1.68 8.97
N ILE A 70 -1.72 2.31 9.71
CA ILE A 70 -1.57 2.53 11.15
C ILE A 70 -1.42 1.19 11.86
N PHE A 71 -2.30 0.23 11.56
CA PHE A 71 -2.25 -1.12 12.12
C PHE A 71 -0.91 -1.84 11.84
N LEU A 72 -0.40 -1.76 10.61
CA LEU A 72 0.90 -2.31 10.25
C LEU A 72 2.04 -1.62 11.01
N THR A 73 1.97 -0.30 11.15
CA THR A 73 3.01 0.48 11.85
C THR A 73 3.03 0.18 13.34
N THR A 74 1.86 0.05 13.97
CA THR A 74 1.78 -0.29 15.39
C THR A 74 2.26 -1.71 15.65
N ILE A 75 1.82 -2.69 14.86
CA ILE A 75 2.25 -4.09 15.01
C ILE A 75 3.74 -4.24 14.80
N THR A 76 4.29 -3.66 13.72
CA THR A 76 5.73 -3.74 13.46
C THR A 76 6.54 -3.10 14.58
N ASN A 77 6.12 -1.93 15.09
CA ASN A 77 6.78 -1.31 16.25
C ASN A 77 6.71 -2.19 17.51
N ILE A 78 5.56 -2.80 17.82
CA ILE A 78 5.42 -3.69 18.97
C ILE A 78 6.36 -4.89 18.84
N ILE A 79 6.41 -5.50 17.66
CA ILE A 79 7.26 -6.66 17.37
C ILE A 79 8.73 -6.29 17.44
N THR A 80 9.15 -5.19 16.81
CA THR A 80 10.56 -4.74 16.82
C THR A 80 11.01 -4.38 18.23
N ASN A 81 10.14 -3.74 19.03
CA ASN A 81 10.45 -3.40 20.41
C ASN A 81 10.62 -4.65 21.28
N LYS A 82 9.74 -5.65 21.13
CA LYS A 82 9.84 -6.90 21.89
C LYS A 82 11.05 -7.75 21.50
N LEU A 83 11.41 -7.77 20.22
CA LEU A 83 12.51 -8.58 19.70
C LEU A 83 13.86 -7.84 19.68
N SER A 84 13.91 -6.58 20.17
CA SER A 84 15.09 -5.71 20.09
C SER A 84 15.65 -5.54 18.66
N PHE A 85 14.80 -5.70 17.64
CA PHE A 85 15.19 -5.53 16.24
C PHE A 85 15.17 -4.05 15.84
N LEU A 86 15.99 -3.72 14.84
CA LEU A 86 16.03 -2.40 14.25
C LEU A 86 14.67 -2.04 13.65
N LYS A 87 14.26 -0.78 13.79
CA LYS A 87 12.96 -0.28 13.35
C LYS A 87 12.76 -0.57 11.85
N LEU A 88 11.73 -1.37 11.54
CA LEU A 88 11.41 -1.73 10.17
C LEU A 88 10.89 -0.52 9.40
N LEU A 89 11.42 -0.33 8.19
CA LEU A 89 10.98 0.74 7.29
C LEU A 89 9.77 0.26 6.49
N ILE A 90 8.62 0.92 6.68
CA ILE A 90 7.40 0.65 5.92
C ILE A 90 7.40 1.49 4.64
N ILE A 91 7.51 0.81 3.50
CA ILE A 91 7.35 1.44 2.17
C ILE A 91 5.95 1.14 1.66
N ILE A 92 5.23 2.18 1.26
CA ILE A 92 3.89 2.08 0.67
C ILE A 92 4.00 2.33 -0.82
N TYR A 93 3.40 1.45 -1.60
CA TYR A 93 3.24 1.60 -3.04
C TYR A 93 1.76 1.76 -3.35
N THR A 94 1.44 2.83 -4.07
CA THR A 94 0.08 3.17 -4.47
C THR A 94 0.08 3.73 -5.89
N ASP A 95 -0.97 3.38 -6.62
CA ASP A 95 -1.33 3.90 -7.92
C ASP A 95 -2.30 5.09 -7.84
N SER A 96 -2.76 5.44 -6.64
CA SER A 96 -3.74 6.50 -6.42
C SER A 96 -3.04 7.81 -6.07
N LEU A 97 -3.10 8.77 -7.00
CA LEU A 97 -2.61 10.13 -6.78
C LEU A 97 -3.30 10.80 -5.59
N SER A 98 -4.63 10.65 -5.46
CA SER A 98 -5.40 11.23 -4.35
C SER A 98 -4.97 10.70 -2.98
N PHE A 99 -4.65 9.40 -2.88
CA PHE A 99 -4.08 8.84 -1.66
C PHE A 99 -2.68 9.37 -1.37
N TYR A 100 -1.83 9.48 -2.40
CA TYR A 100 -0.48 10.02 -2.25
C TYR A 100 -0.50 11.49 -1.76
N GLU A 101 -1.30 12.35 -2.39
CA GLU A 101 -1.48 13.75 -1.98
C GLU A 101 -2.00 13.87 -0.55
N TYR A 102 -2.95 13.00 -0.18
CA TYR A 102 -3.50 12.96 1.18
C TYR A 102 -2.43 12.65 2.22
N ILE A 103 -1.60 11.61 1.99
CA ILE A 103 -0.53 11.24 2.93
C ILE A 103 0.56 12.32 3.00
N ILE A 104 0.85 13.03 1.89
CA ILE A 104 1.74 14.21 1.90
C ILE A 104 1.16 15.30 2.80
N LYS A 105 -0.12 15.65 2.62
CA LYS A 105 -0.78 16.69 3.41
C LYS A 105 -0.79 16.37 4.90
N LEU A 106 -0.88 15.09 5.26
CA LEU A 106 -0.80 14.64 6.65
C LEU A 106 0.63 14.65 7.23
N GLY A 107 1.68 14.89 6.43
CA GLY A 107 3.06 14.91 6.91
C GLY A 107 3.60 13.56 7.37
N ILE A 108 2.97 12.45 6.98
CA ILE A 108 3.33 11.09 7.44
C ILE A 108 4.55 10.53 6.65
N ILE A 109 4.88 11.10 5.50
CA ILE A 109 5.95 10.61 4.62
C ILE A 109 7.32 11.11 5.09
N LYS A 110 8.28 10.18 5.24
CA LYS A 110 9.70 10.51 5.48
C LYS A 110 10.48 10.75 4.19
N GLU A 111 10.21 9.97 3.16
CA GLU A 111 10.95 9.98 1.90
C GLU A 111 10.00 9.67 0.73
N LYS A 112 10.15 10.38 -0.39
CA LYS A 112 9.37 10.17 -1.61
C LYS A 112 10.20 9.36 -2.59
N ARG A 113 9.65 8.26 -3.11
CA ARG A 113 10.30 7.41 -4.11
C ARG A 113 9.36 7.14 -5.27
N LEU A 114 9.84 7.42 -6.49
CA LEU A 114 9.15 7.08 -7.74
C LEU A 114 9.50 5.63 -8.10
N ILE A 115 8.48 4.81 -8.38
CA ILE A 115 8.68 3.49 -9.00
C ILE A 115 8.14 3.56 -10.42
N ILE A 116 9.02 3.28 -11.39
CA ILE A 116 8.67 3.11 -12.79
C ILE A 116 8.55 1.61 -13.03
N ASP A 117 7.41 1.18 -13.55
CA ASP A 117 7.27 -0.17 -14.07
C ASP A 117 7.95 -0.22 -15.45
N ILE A 118 9.11 -0.88 -15.54
CA ILE A 118 9.89 -0.98 -16.79
C ILE A 118 9.31 -2.06 -17.72
N ILE A 119 8.34 -2.88 -17.24
CA ILE A 119 7.72 -3.93 -18.06
C ILE A 119 6.98 -3.34 -19.29
N THR A 120 6.54 -2.09 -19.22
CA THR A 120 5.89 -1.38 -20.34
C THR A 120 6.84 -0.76 -21.37
N ILE A 121 8.16 -0.79 -21.15
CA ILE A 121 9.15 -0.32 -22.12
C ILE A 121 9.62 -1.53 -22.92
N ARG A 122 8.89 -1.87 -23.99
CA ARG A 122 9.35 -2.79 -25.02
C ARG A 122 9.42 -2.07 -26.35
#